data_AF-A0A258BNM5-F1
#
_entry.id   AF-A0A258BNM5-F1
#
_cell.length_a   1.000
_cell.length_b   1.000
_cell.length_c   1.000
_cell.angle_alpha   90.00
_cell.angle_beta   90.00
_cell.angle_gamma   90.00
#
_symmetry.space_group_name_H-M   'P 1'
#
loop_
_entity.id
_entity.type
_entity.pdbx_description
1 polymer ?
#
loop_
_entity_poly.entity_id
_entity_poly.type
_entity_poly.pdbx_seq_one_letter_code
_entity_poly.pdbx_strand_id
1 'polypeptide(L)'
;LRAAESDGLLSEEVTLSDLYRAAGRRRRPLTPESLKAATAACSAAALVSVSQLASAEILERFDDAPRNADLAEALAAGLPQDVLEEALRQPGGFQRTADSLRAAAVSATAPAPAVFVPAGLDPVLEQLVIEALTEGAEIVLAQEDLPPASASARVLDIAMAVGPDGIEADYLCEALEAAARSMSGGVIVIAGLSAAIMSLGVDYASPEGAAAAGALCALARSGATGAAFTAAHAKILSIEPRKAGSKRACEVLVLPIVDLGAYLPDCESAGTAPLATVLAYGDETPTLSRAGRLGIAHHAPERLPMALERIAASGESDLDRALGLDRLRDRGFSEVALDKVSRALGEGLPLNAAFSRWVLGDEVISQDLKLAPENFDADGGGLLSAIGFSRKDIQSAEQTIAGENGDATAEIMADCGLQVGATPEAEIAFATACAKALGGGVTVSVGSRGGLDMAEAALDAGLSVQLVGFRAPASDDIRERMDHI
;
A
#
# COMPACT_ATOMS: atom_id res chain seq x y z
N LEU A 1 2.82 -23.09 -15.45
CA LEU A 1 1.86 -21.96 -15.38
C LEU A 1 0.82 -22.18 -14.29
N ARG A 2 -0.12 -23.12 -14.41
CA ARG A 2 -1.12 -23.37 -13.34
C ARG A 2 -0.53 -23.65 -11.95
N ALA A 3 0.58 -24.40 -11.88
CA ALA A 3 1.30 -24.59 -10.62
C ALA A 3 1.83 -23.25 -10.06
N ALA A 4 2.52 -22.46 -10.88
CA ALA A 4 2.98 -21.12 -10.51
C ALA A 4 1.86 -20.16 -10.10
N GLU A 5 0.66 -20.27 -10.69
CA GLU A 5 -0.52 -19.53 -10.23
C GLU A 5 -1.00 -20.02 -8.86
N SER A 6 -1.11 -21.34 -8.69
CA SER A 6 -1.53 -21.95 -7.42
C SER A 6 -0.55 -21.73 -6.27
N ASP A 7 0.74 -21.62 -6.58
CA ASP A 7 1.80 -21.44 -5.59
C ASP A 7 2.05 -19.96 -5.26
N GLY A 8 1.28 -19.03 -5.85
CA GLY A 8 1.44 -17.59 -5.64
C GLY A 8 2.68 -16.97 -6.32
N LEU A 9 3.40 -17.72 -7.15
CA LEU A 9 4.53 -17.18 -7.93
C LEU A 9 4.06 -16.18 -8.99
N LEU A 10 2.93 -16.46 -9.65
CA LEU A 10 2.35 -15.61 -10.69
C LEU A 10 0.87 -15.34 -10.42
N SER A 11 0.42 -14.10 -10.62
CA SER A 11 -1.02 -13.83 -10.65
C SER A 11 -1.68 -14.46 -11.88
N GLU A 12 -3.01 -14.56 -11.87
CA GLU A 12 -3.78 -14.75 -13.10
C GLU A 12 -3.51 -13.61 -14.12
N GLU A 13 -3.86 -13.84 -15.38
CA GLU A 13 -3.72 -12.82 -16.43
C GLU A 13 -4.78 -11.72 -16.27
N VAL A 14 -4.32 -10.48 -16.27
CA VAL A 14 -5.14 -9.27 -16.13
C VAL A 14 -4.74 -8.24 -17.20
N THR A 15 -5.41 -7.09 -17.24
CA THR A 15 -4.92 -5.97 -18.06
C THR A 15 -3.94 -5.12 -17.27
N LEU A 16 -2.98 -4.49 -17.96
CA LEU A 16 -2.02 -3.62 -17.28
C LEU A 16 -2.70 -2.44 -16.58
N SER A 17 -3.85 -1.96 -17.06
CA SER A 17 -4.63 -0.92 -16.37
C SER A 17 -5.24 -1.36 -15.04
N ASP A 18 -5.47 -2.66 -14.84
CA ASP A 18 -5.95 -3.20 -13.56
C ASP A 18 -4.83 -3.15 -12.50
N LEU A 19 -3.57 -3.32 -12.96
CA LEU A 19 -2.37 -3.30 -12.10
C LEU A 19 -1.81 -1.89 -11.90
N TYR A 20 -1.78 -1.05 -12.93
CA TYR A 20 -1.10 0.24 -12.90
C TYR A 20 -1.93 1.34 -13.56
N ARG A 21 -2.43 2.28 -12.77
CA ARG A 21 -3.37 3.33 -13.21
C ARG A 21 -2.82 4.24 -14.31
N ALA A 22 -1.50 4.37 -14.41
CA ALA A 22 -0.87 5.20 -15.42
C ALA A 22 -0.63 4.46 -16.76
N ALA A 23 -0.95 3.16 -16.85
CA ALA A 23 -0.80 2.37 -18.08
C ALA A 23 -1.46 3.05 -19.30
N GLY A 24 -0.73 3.08 -20.42
CA GLY A 24 -1.16 3.68 -21.68
C GLY A 24 -1.31 5.21 -21.68
N ARG A 25 -1.04 5.88 -20.55
CA ARG A 25 -1.16 7.34 -20.46
C ARG A 25 0.00 8.00 -21.18
N ARG A 26 -0.32 9.01 -21.99
CA ARG A 26 0.69 9.80 -22.69
C ARG A 26 1.41 10.71 -21.72
N ARG A 27 2.73 10.66 -21.71
CA ARG A 27 3.57 11.66 -21.03
C ARG A 27 3.47 13.02 -21.71
N ARG A 28 3.26 14.06 -20.92
CA ARG A 28 3.12 15.46 -21.35
C ARG A 28 4.24 16.31 -20.77
N PRO A 29 4.53 17.50 -21.33
CA PRO A 29 5.43 18.44 -20.68
C PRO A 29 4.90 18.82 -19.29
N LEU A 30 5.80 18.88 -18.29
CA LEU A 30 5.49 19.39 -16.96
C LEU A 30 5.45 20.92 -17.02
N THR A 31 4.26 21.51 -17.03
CA THR A 31 4.05 22.97 -17.03
C THR A 31 3.10 23.40 -15.91
N PRO A 32 3.13 24.69 -15.50
CA PRO A 32 2.19 25.21 -14.52
C PRO A 32 0.72 24.96 -14.87
N GLU A 33 0.33 25.10 -16.14
CA GLU A 33 -1.03 24.86 -16.61
C GLU A 33 -1.42 23.39 -16.49
N SER A 34 -0.48 22.48 -16.78
CA SER A 34 -0.70 21.05 -16.72
C SER A 34 -0.90 20.55 -15.28
N LEU A 35 -0.16 21.14 -14.32
CA LEU A 35 -0.31 20.86 -12.89
C LEU A 35 -1.61 21.45 -12.35
N LYS A 36 -1.92 22.71 -12.67
CA LYS A 36 -3.21 23.33 -12.30
C LYS A 36 -4.41 22.53 -12.80
N ALA A 37 -4.32 21.95 -14.00
CA ALA A 37 -5.36 21.08 -14.53
C ALA A 37 -5.49 19.77 -13.72
N ALA A 38 -4.38 19.18 -13.27
CA ALA A 38 -4.40 18.01 -12.40
C ALA A 38 -5.02 18.34 -11.03
N THR A 39 -4.61 19.45 -10.41
CA THR A 39 -5.19 19.95 -9.16
C THR A 39 -6.69 20.19 -9.30
N ALA A 40 -7.12 20.91 -10.34
CA ALA A 40 -8.53 21.21 -10.56
C ALA A 40 -9.38 19.95 -10.77
N ALA A 41 -8.86 18.92 -11.45
CA ALA A 41 -9.55 17.65 -11.60
C ALA A 41 -9.75 16.93 -10.25
N CYS A 42 -8.75 16.99 -9.36
CA CYS A 42 -8.85 16.41 -8.02
C CYS A 42 -9.83 17.17 -7.13
N SER A 43 -9.74 18.50 -7.11
CA SER A 43 -10.68 19.33 -6.35
C SER A 43 -12.12 19.15 -6.85
N ALA A 44 -12.34 19.04 -8.17
CA ALA A 44 -13.66 18.79 -8.73
C ALA A 44 -14.21 17.40 -8.32
N ALA A 45 -13.40 16.35 -8.42
CA ALA A 45 -13.80 15.01 -8.00
C ALA A 45 -14.15 14.96 -6.50
N ALA A 46 -13.35 15.64 -5.67
CA ALA A 46 -13.59 15.73 -4.24
C ALA A 46 -14.89 16.49 -3.91
N LEU A 47 -15.18 17.60 -4.59
CA LEU A 47 -16.43 18.33 -4.42
C LEU A 47 -17.66 17.49 -4.78
N VAL A 48 -17.57 16.67 -5.84
CA VAL A 48 -18.63 15.73 -6.22
C VAL A 48 -18.86 14.70 -5.10
N SER A 49 -17.80 14.07 -4.60
CA SER A 49 -17.90 13.07 -3.52
C SER A 49 -18.50 13.68 -2.24
N VAL A 50 -18.03 14.85 -1.81
CA VAL A 50 -18.58 15.55 -0.64
C VAL A 50 -20.05 15.93 -0.84
N SER A 51 -20.42 16.41 -2.02
CA SER A 51 -21.81 16.76 -2.33
C SER A 51 -22.74 15.54 -2.31
N GLN A 52 -22.27 14.39 -2.79
CA GLN A 52 -23.00 13.12 -2.74
C GLN A 52 -23.20 12.64 -1.30
N LEU A 53 -22.15 12.70 -0.46
CA LEU A 53 -22.23 12.32 0.96
C LEU A 53 -23.19 13.24 1.74
N ALA A 54 -23.08 14.56 1.55
CA ALA A 54 -23.98 15.51 2.20
C ALA A 54 -25.44 15.30 1.79
N SER A 55 -25.69 15.01 0.50
CA SER A 55 -27.04 14.72 0.00
C SER A 55 -27.57 13.41 0.60
N ALA A 56 -26.74 12.38 0.73
CA ALA A 56 -27.12 11.12 1.38
C ALA A 56 -27.51 11.34 2.85
N GLU A 57 -26.73 12.11 3.60
CA GLU A 57 -26.98 12.40 5.01
C GLU A 57 -28.31 13.14 5.24
N ILE A 58 -28.68 14.07 4.35
CA ILE A 58 -29.99 14.74 4.42
C ILE A 58 -31.12 13.74 4.12
N LEU A 59 -30.95 12.87 3.12
CA LEU A 59 -31.96 11.90 2.72
C LEU A 59 -32.27 10.86 3.82
N GLU A 60 -31.27 10.48 4.63
CA GLU A 60 -31.41 9.50 5.71
C GLU A 60 -32.28 9.97 6.88
N ARG A 61 -32.57 11.27 6.93
CA ARG A 61 -33.45 11.83 7.96
C ARG A 61 -34.94 11.58 7.65
N PHE A 62 -35.25 11.04 6.49
CA PHE A 62 -36.62 10.79 6.04
C PHE A 62 -37.07 9.34 6.31
N ASP A 63 -38.30 9.22 6.80
CA ASP A 63 -39.05 7.95 6.83
C ASP A 63 -39.66 7.63 5.44
N ASP A 64 -40.32 6.48 5.30
CA ASP A 64 -40.94 6.01 4.05
C ASP A 64 -42.05 6.94 3.50
N ALA A 65 -42.60 7.84 4.31
CA ALA A 65 -43.70 8.75 3.95
C ALA A 65 -43.51 10.17 4.52
N PRO A 66 -42.56 10.96 4.00
CA PRO A 66 -42.27 12.29 4.52
C PRO A 66 -43.39 13.28 4.20
N ARG A 67 -43.58 14.27 5.08
CA ARG A 67 -44.57 15.34 4.86
C ARG A 67 -43.96 16.41 3.96
N ASN A 68 -44.81 17.18 3.29
CA ASN A 68 -44.37 18.32 2.46
C ASN A 68 -43.51 19.34 3.22
N ALA A 69 -43.72 19.48 4.54
CA ALA A 69 -42.89 20.33 5.39
C ALA A 69 -41.46 19.79 5.51
N ASP A 70 -41.31 18.49 5.71
CA ASP A 70 -40.02 17.81 5.82
C ASP A 70 -39.26 17.91 4.48
N LEU A 71 -39.98 17.76 3.34
CA LEU A 71 -39.42 17.93 1.99
C LEU A 71 -38.94 19.38 1.74
N ALA A 72 -39.72 20.37 2.18
CA ALA A 72 -39.34 21.79 2.06
C ALA A 72 -38.12 22.12 2.94
N GLU A 73 -38.01 21.51 4.12
CA GLU A 73 -36.86 21.66 5.00
C GLU A 73 -35.58 21.10 4.38
N ALA A 74 -35.63 19.92 3.73
CA ALA A 74 -34.46 19.38 3.04
C ALA A 74 -33.99 20.26 1.87
N LEU A 75 -34.92 20.82 1.08
CA LEU A 75 -34.57 21.80 0.04
C LEU A 75 -33.92 23.04 0.65
N ALA A 76 -34.44 23.53 1.78
CA ALA A 76 -33.87 24.66 2.51
C ALA A 76 -32.48 24.33 3.11
N ALA A 77 -32.25 23.08 3.50
CA ALA A 77 -30.97 22.55 3.96
C ALA A 77 -29.96 22.30 2.81
N GLY A 78 -30.36 22.54 1.57
CA GLY A 78 -29.46 22.48 0.40
C GLY A 78 -29.49 21.16 -0.37
N LEU A 79 -30.43 20.26 -0.09
CA LEU A 79 -30.63 19.07 -0.93
C LEU A 79 -31.08 19.50 -2.35
N PRO A 80 -30.40 19.06 -3.42
CA PRO A 80 -30.83 19.39 -4.78
C PRO A 80 -32.23 18.83 -5.07
N GLN A 81 -33.08 19.64 -5.70
CA GLN A 81 -34.45 19.22 -6.04
C GLN A 81 -34.46 17.95 -6.90
N ASP A 82 -33.56 17.83 -7.87
CA ASP A 82 -33.48 16.64 -8.73
C ASP A 82 -33.15 15.36 -7.96
N VAL A 83 -32.33 15.45 -6.90
CA VAL A 83 -32.01 14.31 -6.02
C VAL A 83 -33.23 13.91 -5.20
N LEU A 84 -34.00 14.90 -4.72
CA LEU A 84 -35.24 14.66 -3.98
C LEU A 84 -36.31 14.02 -4.88
N GLU A 85 -36.45 14.51 -6.11
CA GLU A 85 -37.36 13.93 -7.11
C GLU A 85 -36.98 12.49 -7.48
N GLU A 86 -35.68 12.21 -7.62
CA GLU A 86 -35.17 10.86 -7.85
C GLU A 86 -35.51 9.94 -6.67
N ALA A 87 -35.31 10.40 -5.43
CA ALA A 87 -35.65 9.64 -4.22
C ALA A 87 -37.14 9.31 -4.12
N LEU A 88 -38.02 10.25 -4.50
CA LEU A 88 -39.46 10.04 -4.54
C LEU A 88 -39.91 9.03 -5.60
N ARG A 89 -39.15 8.88 -6.71
CA ARG A 89 -39.51 7.96 -7.81
C ARG A 89 -38.93 6.56 -7.65
N GLN A 90 -37.80 6.39 -6.94
CA GLN A 90 -37.11 5.11 -6.88
C GLN A 90 -37.84 4.07 -6.00
N PRO A 91 -37.91 2.79 -6.44
CA PRO A 91 -38.34 1.71 -5.57
C PRO A 91 -37.34 1.54 -4.40
N GLY A 92 -37.79 1.73 -3.16
CA GLY A 92 -36.93 1.78 -1.97
C GLY A 92 -36.63 3.19 -1.45
N GLY A 93 -37.18 4.23 -2.11
CA GLY A 93 -37.33 5.57 -1.55
C GLY A 93 -36.01 6.29 -1.19
N PHE A 94 -36.08 7.07 -0.12
CA PHE A 94 -35.00 7.93 0.36
C PHE A 94 -33.77 7.14 0.81
N GLN A 95 -33.97 6.06 1.59
CA GLN A 95 -32.87 5.26 2.12
C GLN A 95 -32.03 4.63 1.01
N ARG A 96 -32.67 3.98 0.02
CA ARG A 96 -31.94 3.38 -1.10
C ARG A 96 -31.17 4.43 -1.92
N THR A 97 -31.75 5.62 -2.07
CA THR A 97 -31.09 6.72 -2.79
C THR A 97 -29.88 7.23 -2.02
N ALA A 98 -29.98 7.35 -0.70
CA ALA A 98 -28.86 7.70 0.18
C ALA A 98 -27.74 6.65 0.12
N ASP A 99 -28.08 5.36 0.22
CA ASP A 99 -27.12 4.26 0.10
C ASP A 99 -26.42 4.28 -1.27
N SER A 100 -27.16 4.58 -2.34
CA SER A 100 -26.61 4.69 -3.70
C SER A 100 -25.66 5.88 -3.85
N LEU A 101 -25.99 7.02 -3.22
CA LEU A 101 -25.12 8.20 -3.21
C LEU A 101 -23.84 7.97 -2.41
N ARG A 102 -23.93 7.29 -1.25
CA ARG A 102 -22.74 6.87 -0.48
C ARG A 102 -21.89 5.90 -1.27
N ALA A 103 -22.50 4.86 -1.85
CA ALA A 103 -21.80 3.92 -2.69
C ALA A 103 -21.09 4.64 -3.85
N ALA A 104 -21.77 5.59 -4.51
CA ALA A 104 -21.17 6.39 -5.57
C ALA A 104 -20.03 7.30 -5.09
N ALA A 105 -20.12 7.87 -3.88
CA ALA A 105 -19.09 8.71 -3.29
C ALA A 105 -17.84 7.92 -2.88
N VAL A 106 -18.03 6.70 -2.36
CA VAL A 106 -16.96 5.75 -2.00
C VAL A 106 -16.36 5.12 -3.25
N SER A 107 -17.18 4.78 -4.24
CA SER A 107 -16.74 4.22 -5.53
C SER A 107 -16.30 5.29 -6.53
N ALA A 108 -16.32 6.57 -6.16
CA ALA A 108 -15.92 7.66 -7.03
C ALA A 108 -14.47 7.42 -7.44
N THR A 109 -14.27 7.11 -8.73
CA THR A 109 -12.94 6.77 -9.22
C THR A 109 -12.06 8.01 -9.06
N ALA A 110 -10.96 7.86 -8.32
CA ALA A 110 -9.95 8.91 -8.22
C ALA A 110 -9.59 9.40 -9.63
N PRO A 111 -9.27 10.70 -9.83
CA PRO A 111 -8.81 11.19 -11.11
C PRO A 111 -7.65 10.34 -11.64
N ALA A 112 -7.62 10.14 -12.96
CA ALA A 112 -6.58 9.34 -13.58
C ALA A 112 -5.20 10.03 -13.40
N PRO A 113 -4.11 9.26 -13.22
CA PRO A 113 -2.80 9.82 -12.92
C PRO A 113 -2.34 10.81 -14.00
N ALA A 114 -1.69 11.88 -13.57
CA ALA A 114 -1.09 12.86 -14.45
C ALA A 114 0.35 12.40 -14.80
N VAL A 115 0.56 12.00 -16.06
CA VAL A 115 1.87 11.54 -16.52
C VAL A 115 2.61 12.64 -17.24
N PHE A 116 3.84 12.92 -16.80
CA PHE A 116 4.71 13.94 -17.35
C PHE A 116 6.09 13.41 -17.72
N VAL A 117 6.74 14.10 -18.65
CA VAL A 117 8.17 13.97 -18.90
C VAL A 117 8.91 14.62 -17.73
N PRO A 118 9.94 13.96 -17.15
CA PRO A 118 10.78 14.56 -16.12
C PRO A 118 11.34 15.91 -16.57
N ALA A 119 11.32 16.89 -15.67
CA ALA A 119 11.87 18.23 -15.86
C ALA A 119 12.38 18.73 -14.51
N GLY A 120 13.36 19.65 -14.53
CA GLY A 120 13.81 20.30 -13.30
C GLY A 120 12.67 21.06 -12.63
N LEU A 121 12.55 20.93 -11.32
CA LEU A 121 11.55 21.62 -10.52
C LEU A 121 12.10 22.97 -10.07
N ASP A 122 11.76 24.03 -10.81
CA ASP A 122 11.94 25.38 -10.26
C ASP A 122 10.97 25.60 -9.08
N PRO A 123 11.19 26.62 -8.23
CA PRO A 123 10.35 26.83 -7.05
C PRO A 123 8.85 26.99 -7.33
N VAL A 124 8.48 27.42 -8.55
CA VAL A 124 7.07 27.57 -8.94
C VAL A 124 6.47 26.21 -9.27
N LEU A 125 7.17 25.39 -10.05
CA LEU A 125 6.73 24.03 -10.37
C LEU A 125 6.69 23.16 -9.11
N GLU A 126 7.70 23.26 -8.24
CA GLU A 126 7.74 22.56 -6.97
C GLU A 126 6.51 22.88 -6.11
N GLN A 127 6.20 24.16 -5.94
CA GLN A 127 5.01 24.58 -5.21
C GLN A 127 3.72 24.02 -5.84
N LEU A 128 3.59 24.05 -7.16
CA LEU A 128 2.40 23.53 -7.85
C LEU A 128 2.27 22.01 -7.77
N VAL A 129 3.39 21.27 -7.75
CA VAL A 129 3.40 19.84 -7.48
C VAL A 129 2.88 19.58 -6.07
N ILE A 130 3.40 20.29 -5.06
CA ILE A 130 2.95 20.16 -3.67
C ILE A 130 1.45 20.47 -3.54
N GLU A 131 0.97 21.54 -4.19
CA GLU A 131 -0.45 21.89 -4.21
C GLU A 131 -1.31 20.78 -4.83
N ALA A 132 -0.88 20.22 -5.98
CA ALA A 132 -1.57 19.10 -6.61
C ALA A 132 -1.61 17.85 -5.70
N LEU A 133 -0.48 17.49 -5.08
CA LEU A 133 -0.38 16.35 -4.17
C LEU A 133 -1.26 16.57 -2.92
N THR A 134 -1.33 17.79 -2.41
CA THR A 134 -2.19 18.15 -1.26
C THR A 134 -3.68 18.02 -1.60
N GLU A 135 -4.07 18.17 -2.87
CA GLU A 135 -5.43 17.90 -3.33
C GLU A 135 -5.69 16.42 -3.66
N GLY A 136 -4.71 15.53 -3.43
CA GLY A 136 -4.83 14.09 -3.69
C GLY A 136 -4.48 13.68 -5.13
N ALA A 137 -3.76 14.51 -5.89
CA ALA A 137 -3.32 14.14 -7.23
C ALA A 137 -2.29 13.00 -7.19
N GLU A 138 -2.39 12.11 -8.16
CA GLU A 138 -1.35 11.12 -8.47
C GLU A 138 -0.56 11.62 -9.68
N ILE A 139 0.75 11.82 -9.52
CA ILE A 139 1.64 12.35 -10.54
C ILE A 139 2.70 11.29 -10.86
N VAL A 140 2.91 11.00 -12.15
CA VAL A 140 3.98 10.11 -12.61
C VAL A 140 4.94 10.89 -13.49
N LEU A 141 6.21 10.93 -13.09
CA LEU A 141 7.33 11.49 -13.86
C LEU A 141 8.03 10.32 -14.57
N ALA A 142 7.68 10.11 -15.84
CA ALA A 142 8.04 8.89 -16.57
C ALA A 142 9.22 9.08 -17.54
N GLN A 143 10.30 8.35 -17.30
CA GLN A 143 11.49 8.31 -18.16
C GLN A 143 11.20 7.67 -19.52
N GLU A 144 10.21 6.79 -19.59
CA GLU A 144 9.87 5.96 -20.75
C GLU A 144 8.36 5.98 -21.05
N ASP A 145 7.97 5.53 -22.26
CA ASP A 145 6.57 5.50 -22.66
C ASP A 145 5.94 4.31 -21.96
N LEU A 146 4.78 4.54 -21.36
CA LEU A 146 4.11 3.49 -20.60
C LEU A 146 3.45 2.50 -21.57
N PRO A 147 3.52 1.19 -21.30
CA PRO A 147 2.90 0.19 -22.17
C PRO A 147 1.38 0.41 -22.26
N PRO A 148 0.72 -0.09 -23.32
CA PRO A 148 -0.72 0.09 -23.50
C PRO A 148 -1.52 -0.40 -22.29
N ALA A 149 -2.57 0.34 -21.92
CA ALA A 149 -3.48 -0.05 -20.84
C ALA A 149 -4.06 -1.46 -21.03
N SER A 150 -4.36 -1.82 -22.29
CA SER A 150 -4.92 -3.12 -22.66
C SER A 150 -3.87 -4.23 -22.80
N ALA A 151 -2.60 -4.00 -22.47
CA ALA A 151 -1.60 -5.05 -22.55
C ALA A 151 -1.94 -6.16 -21.55
N SER A 152 -1.88 -7.42 -21.99
CA SER A 152 -1.95 -8.57 -21.08
C SER A 152 -0.81 -8.48 -20.07
N ALA A 153 -1.13 -8.62 -18.79
CA ALA A 153 -0.16 -8.49 -17.72
C ALA A 153 -0.35 -9.57 -16.66
N ARG A 154 0.76 -9.89 -15.98
CA ARG A 154 0.80 -10.75 -14.79
C ARG A 154 1.77 -10.18 -13.79
N VAL A 155 1.46 -10.32 -12.51
CA VAL A 155 2.37 -10.01 -11.41
C VAL A 155 3.22 -11.23 -11.10
N LEU A 156 4.51 -11.03 -10.88
CA LEU A 156 5.47 -12.04 -10.40
C LEU A 156 5.82 -11.72 -8.94
N ASP A 157 5.53 -12.60 -7.99
CA ASP A 157 6.20 -12.57 -6.69
C ASP A 157 7.49 -13.38 -6.77
N ILE A 158 8.61 -12.69 -6.97
CA ILE A 158 9.89 -13.36 -7.14
C ILE A 158 10.41 -14.01 -5.84
N ALA A 159 9.89 -13.64 -4.67
CA ALA A 159 10.26 -14.25 -3.40
C ALA A 159 9.78 -15.70 -3.29
N MET A 160 8.69 -16.04 -4.00
CA MET A 160 8.18 -17.42 -4.05
C MET A 160 9.10 -18.39 -4.77
N ALA A 161 10.06 -17.89 -5.55
CA ALA A 161 11.10 -18.71 -6.15
C ALA A 161 12.33 -18.92 -5.23
N VAL A 162 12.38 -18.31 -4.05
CA VAL A 162 13.50 -18.47 -3.11
C VAL A 162 13.12 -19.51 -2.05
N GLY A 163 13.81 -20.64 -2.04
CA GLY A 163 13.64 -21.72 -1.05
C GLY A 163 14.82 -21.78 -0.06
N PRO A 164 14.87 -22.81 0.81
CA PRO A 164 15.94 -23.02 1.79
C PRO A 164 17.34 -23.27 1.20
N ASP A 165 17.41 -23.62 -0.10
CA ASP A 165 18.66 -23.86 -0.84
C ASP A 165 19.00 -22.67 -1.77
N GLY A 166 18.32 -21.53 -1.61
CA GLY A 166 18.46 -20.35 -2.46
C GLY A 166 17.42 -20.26 -3.57
N ILE A 167 17.77 -19.60 -4.68
CA ILE A 167 16.83 -19.34 -5.79
C ILE A 167 16.59 -20.60 -6.64
N GLU A 168 15.33 -20.99 -6.80
CA GLU A 168 14.86 -22.05 -7.70
C GLU A 168 14.78 -21.54 -9.15
N ALA A 169 15.95 -21.29 -9.75
CA ALA A 169 16.06 -20.59 -11.02
C ALA A 169 15.34 -21.28 -12.18
N ASP A 170 15.38 -22.61 -12.26
CA ASP A 170 14.71 -23.37 -13.32
C ASP A 170 13.18 -23.25 -13.21
N TYR A 171 12.64 -23.41 -12.00
CA TYR A 171 11.21 -23.24 -11.74
C TYR A 171 10.73 -21.84 -12.13
N LEU A 172 11.40 -20.79 -11.64
CA LEU A 172 11.10 -19.40 -11.99
C LEU A 172 11.09 -19.17 -13.50
N CYS A 173 12.12 -19.67 -14.18
CA CYS A 173 12.30 -19.38 -15.59
C CYS A 173 11.36 -20.16 -16.50
N GLU A 174 11.04 -21.41 -16.16
CA GLU A 174 10.03 -22.19 -16.86
C GLU A 174 8.63 -21.62 -16.66
N ALA A 175 8.31 -21.15 -15.45
CA ALA A 175 7.05 -20.47 -15.16
C ALA A 175 6.89 -19.19 -16.00
N LEU A 176 7.92 -18.33 -16.02
CA LEU A 176 7.93 -17.09 -16.81
C LEU A 176 7.91 -17.34 -18.31
N GLU A 177 8.60 -18.38 -18.80
CA GLU A 177 8.52 -18.78 -20.20
C GLU A 177 7.10 -19.22 -20.58
N ALA A 178 6.45 -20.01 -19.72
CA ALA A 178 5.07 -20.44 -19.95
C ALA A 178 4.09 -19.25 -19.93
N ALA A 179 4.25 -18.32 -18.98
CA ALA A 179 3.44 -17.10 -18.90
C ALA A 179 3.63 -16.19 -20.12
N ALA A 180 4.87 -15.96 -20.53
CA ALA A 180 5.16 -15.14 -21.70
C ALA A 180 4.61 -15.76 -23.00
N ARG A 181 4.48 -17.10 -23.06
CA ARG A 181 3.87 -17.80 -24.21
C ARG A 181 2.35 -17.80 -24.18
N SER A 182 1.73 -17.71 -22.99
CA SER A 182 0.26 -17.64 -22.89
C SER A 182 -0.27 -16.28 -23.28
N MET A 183 0.50 -15.20 -23.06
CA MET A 183 0.14 -13.84 -23.45
C MET A 183 0.53 -13.54 -24.91
N SER A 184 -0.34 -12.86 -25.66
CA SER A 184 -0.06 -12.43 -27.04
C SER A 184 0.72 -11.10 -27.08
N GLY A 185 1.96 -11.10 -26.57
CA GLY A 185 2.66 -9.86 -26.24
C GLY A 185 2.17 -9.32 -24.90
N GLY A 186 2.99 -9.43 -23.85
CA GLY A 186 2.55 -9.11 -22.50
C GLY A 186 3.62 -8.55 -21.58
N VAL A 187 3.18 -8.11 -20.40
CA VAL A 187 4.00 -7.47 -19.39
C VAL A 187 4.04 -8.35 -18.15
N ILE A 188 5.25 -8.66 -17.67
CA ILE A 188 5.44 -9.20 -16.31
C ILE A 188 5.82 -8.04 -15.41
N VAL A 189 5.02 -7.78 -14.38
CA VAL A 189 5.34 -6.78 -13.35
C VAL A 189 5.93 -7.51 -12.15
N ILE A 190 7.19 -7.22 -11.80
CA ILE A 190 7.86 -7.84 -10.66
C ILE A 190 7.40 -7.17 -9.36
N ALA A 191 6.98 -8.00 -8.41
CA ALA A 191 6.83 -7.71 -6.99
C ALA A 191 7.74 -8.64 -6.18
N GLY A 192 7.73 -8.52 -4.85
CA GLY A 192 8.46 -9.43 -3.97
C GLY A 192 9.97 -9.26 -3.96
N LEU A 193 10.55 -8.21 -4.58
CA LEU A 193 12.01 -8.08 -4.69
C LEU A 193 12.68 -7.96 -3.32
N SER A 194 12.18 -7.12 -2.44
CA SER A 194 12.74 -6.93 -1.09
C SER A 194 12.57 -8.18 -0.23
N ALA A 195 11.41 -8.84 -0.34
CA ALA A 195 11.15 -10.12 0.30
C ALA A 195 12.10 -11.23 -0.21
N ALA A 196 12.42 -11.26 -1.51
CA ALA A 196 13.37 -12.20 -2.07
C ALA A 196 14.81 -11.95 -1.58
N ILE A 197 15.21 -10.68 -1.46
CA ILE A 197 16.52 -10.29 -0.95
C ILE A 197 16.67 -10.65 0.53
N MET A 198 15.65 -10.32 1.34
CA MET A 198 15.56 -10.77 2.72
C MET A 198 15.59 -12.30 2.79
N SER A 199 14.81 -12.99 1.95
CA SER A 199 14.78 -14.46 1.92
C SER A 199 16.13 -15.07 1.60
N LEU A 200 17.00 -14.41 0.83
CA LEU A 200 18.37 -14.86 0.54
C LEU A 200 19.36 -14.59 1.69
N GLY A 201 18.91 -13.98 2.79
CA GLY A 201 19.76 -13.60 3.93
C GLY A 201 20.68 -12.41 3.62
N VAL A 202 20.31 -11.57 2.66
CA VAL A 202 21.08 -10.40 2.22
C VAL A 202 20.38 -9.13 2.69
N ASP A 203 21.15 -8.18 3.22
CA ASP A 203 20.63 -6.89 3.64
C ASP A 203 20.24 -6.04 2.42
N TYR A 204 19.00 -5.54 2.41
CA TYR A 204 18.44 -4.69 1.35
C TYR A 204 19.32 -3.46 1.08
N ALA A 205 19.75 -2.78 2.15
CA ALA A 205 20.46 -1.50 2.05
C ALA A 205 21.95 -1.66 1.68
N SER A 206 22.42 -2.90 1.48
CA SER A 206 23.81 -3.19 1.13
C SER A 206 24.06 -3.14 -0.39
N PRO A 207 25.31 -2.86 -0.82
CA PRO A 207 25.70 -3.02 -2.23
C PRO A 207 25.42 -4.43 -2.77
N GLU A 208 25.57 -5.46 -1.93
CA GLU A 208 25.24 -6.84 -2.24
C GLU A 208 23.75 -7.04 -2.49
N GLY A 209 22.89 -6.41 -1.68
CA GLY A 209 21.44 -6.39 -1.83
C GLY A 209 21.01 -5.78 -3.17
N ALA A 210 21.52 -4.60 -3.49
CA ALA A 210 21.26 -3.96 -4.78
C ALA A 210 21.75 -4.83 -5.97
N ALA A 211 22.95 -5.43 -5.86
CA ALA A 211 23.48 -6.31 -6.88
C ALA A 211 22.63 -7.58 -7.07
N ALA A 212 22.15 -8.18 -5.98
CA ALA A 212 21.26 -9.33 -6.00
C ALA A 212 19.89 -8.98 -6.59
N ALA A 213 19.34 -7.80 -6.32
CA ALA A 213 18.09 -7.33 -6.90
C ALA A 213 18.19 -7.18 -8.43
N GLY A 214 19.29 -6.60 -8.90
CA GLY A 214 19.60 -6.54 -10.33
C GLY A 214 19.75 -7.94 -10.95
N ALA A 215 20.40 -8.89 -10.25
CA ALA A 215 20.53 -10.25 -10.73
C ALA A 215 19.18 -10.99 -10.80
N LEU A 216 18.31 -10.83 -9.81
CA LEU A 216 16.94 -11.37 -9.80
C LEU A 216 16.10 -10.80 -10.95
N CYS A 217 16.14 -9.48 -11.17
CA CYS A 217 15.50 -8.83 -12.32
C CYS A 217 16.03 -9.37 -13.66
N ALA A 218 17.35 -9.58 -13.78
CA ALA A 218 17.95 -10.15 -14.98
C ALA A 218 17.53 -11.61 -15.20
N LEU A 219 17.36 -12.39 -14.13
CA LEU A 219 16.88 -13.77 -14.21
C LEU A 219 15.42 -13.82 -14.66
N ALA A 220 14.56 -12.98 -14.08
CA ALA A 220 13.17 -12.83 -14.50
C ALA A 220 13.07 -12.42 -15.97
N ARG A 221 13.85 -11.42 -16.39
CA ARG A 221 13.96 -11.00 -17.80
C ARG A 221 14.44 -12.13 -18.71
N SER A 222 15.42 -12.93 -18.26
CA SER A 222 15.88 -14.09 -19.01
C SER A 222 14.77 -15.13 -19.22
N GLY A 223 14.03 -15.46 -18.16
CA GLY A 223 12.87 -16.36 -18.21
C GLY A 223 11.75 -15.85 -19.13
N ALA A 224 11.32 -14.61 -18.97
CA ALA A 224 10.20 -14.06 -19.74
C ALA A 224 10.55 -13.80 -21.21
N THR A 225 11.71 -13.21 -21.49
CA THR A 225 12.04 -12.70 -22.83
C THR A 225 12.95 -13.61 -23.65
N GLY A 226 13.63 -14.57 -23.01
CA GLY A 226 14.69 -15.38 -23.62
C GLY A 226 16.06 -14.68 -23.66
N ALA A 227 16.23 -13.53 -22.99
CA ALA A 227 17.53 -12.87 -22.87
C ALA A 227 18.56 -13.77 -22.16
N ALA A 228 19.85 -13.57 -22.46
CA ALA A 228 20.91 -14.28 -21.75
C ALA A 228 21.01 -13.82 -20.29
N PHE A 229 21.30 -14.76 -19.40
CA PHE A 229 21.64 -14.49 -18.00
C PHE A 229 23.15 -14.65 -17.82
N THR A 230 23.82 -13.53 -17.51
CA THR A 230 25.29 -13.44 -17.58
C THR A 230 25.97 -14.18 -16.43
N ALA A 231 27.24 -14.57 -16.62
CA ALA A 231 28.05 -15.17 -15.56
C ALA A 231 28.25 -14.24 -14.35
N ALA A 232 28.24 -12.91 -14.57
CA ALA A 232 28.34 -11.94 -13.49
C ALA A 232 27.10 -11.98 -12.59
N HIS A 233 25.90 -11.98 -13.17
CA HIS A 233 24.65 -12.11 -12.40
C HIS A 233 24.52 -13.50 -11.77
N ALA A 234 24.90 -14.56 -12.50
CA ALA A 234 24.82 -15.93 -12.02
C ALA A 234 25.70 -16.17 -10.78
N LYS A 235 26.89 -15.56 -10.75
CA LYS A 235 27.77 -15.59 -9.57
C LYS A 235 27.14 -14.95 -8.34
N ILE A 236 26.37 -13.86 -8.50
CA ILE A 236 25.72 -13.18 -7.37
C ILE A 236 24.67 -14.09 -6.72
N LEU A 237 23.89 -14.81 -7.54
CA LEU A 237 22.84 -15.71 -7.05
C LEU A 237 23.32 -17.14 -6.80
N SER A 238 24.63 -17.42 -6.96
CA SER A 238 25.22 -18.76 -6.81
C SER A 238 24.57 -19.84 -7.70
N ILE A 239 24.18 -19.48 -8.92
CA ILE A 239 23.59 -20.40 -9.92
C ILE A 239 24.41 -20.43 -11.21
N GLU A 240 24.04 -21.30 -12.14
CA GLU A 240 24.66 -21.35 -13.47
C GLU A 240 24.14 -20.23 -14.40
N PRO A 241 25.02 -19.66 -15.26
CA PRO A 241 24.58 -18.70 -16.26
C PRO A 241 23.70 -19.37 -17.34
N ARG A 242 22.79 -18.59 -17.93
CA ARG A 242 21.87 -19.08 -18.96
C ARG A 242 22.18 -18.44 -20.30
N LYS A 243 22.29 -19.27 -21.34
CA LYS A 243 22.44 -18.78 -22.72
C LYS A 243 21.14 -18.11 -23.18
N ALA A 244 21.24 -17.21 -24.16
CA ALA A 244 20.05 -16.64 -24.79
C ALA A 244 19.19 -17.76 -25.42
N GLY A 245 17.89 -17.68 -25.20
CA GLY A 245 16.87 -18.55 -25.79
C GLY A 245 16.17 -17.89 -26.98
N SER A 246 15.03 -18.45 -27.38
CA SER A 246 14.18 -17.85 -28.41
C SER A 246 13.57 -16.54 -27.90
N LYS A 247 13.71 -15.47 -28.69
CA LYS A 247 13.15 -14.16 -28.36
C LYS A 247 11.63 -14.25 -28.26
N ARG A 248 11.08 -13.75 -27.16
CA ARG A 248 9.64 -13.61 -26.91
C ARG A 248 9.27 -12.13 -26.84
N ALA A 249 8.07 -11.80 -27.33
CA ALA A 249 7.50 -10.47 -27.17
C ALA A 249 6.93 -10.37 -25.77
N CYS A 250 7.76 -9.99 -24.81
CA CYS A 250 7.35 -9.78 -23.44
C CYS A 250 8.25 -8.70 -22.82
N GLU A 251 7.66 -7.81 -22.05
CA GLU A 251 8.37 -6.80 -21.27
C GLU A 251 8.35 -7.22 -19.80
N VAL A 252 9.41 -6.88 -19.07
CA VAL A 252 9.51 -7.12 -17.63
C VAL A 252 9.78 -5.78 -16.98
N LEU A 253 8.88 -5.37 -16.09
CA LEU A 253 8.85 -4.04 -15.49
C LEU A 253 8.77 -4.16 -13.97
N VAL A 254 9.16 -3.09 -13.27
CA VAL A 254 8.86 -2.91 -11.85
C VAL A 254 8.00 -1.65 -11.74
N LEU A 255 6.72 -1.84 -11.48
CA LEU A 255 5.74 -0.77 -11.41
C LEU A 255 5.03 -0.79 -10.06
N PRO A 256 4.59 0.36 -9.53
CA PRO A 256 3.63 0.40 -8.45
C PRO A 256 2.36 -0.34 -8.87
N ILE A 257 1.91 -1.28 -8.04
CA ILE A 257 0.72 -2.08 -8.29
C ILE A 257 -0.42 -1.57 -7.42
N VAL A 258 -1.57 -1.34 -8.03
CA VAL A 258 -2.82 -1.05 -7.33
C VAL A 258 -3.27 -2.33 -6.64
N ASP A 259 -3.45 -2.27 -5.32
CA ASP A 259 -4.02 -3.37 -4.54
C ASP A 259 -3.33 -4.72 -4.81
N LEU A 260 -2.01 -4.78 -4.55
CA LEU A 260 -1.21 -5.99 -4.78
C LEU A 260 -1.84 -7.23 -4.12
N GLY A 261 -2.45 -7.07 -2.94
CA GLY A 261 -3.11 -8.16 -2.21
C GLY A 261 -4.29 -8.79 -2.95
N ALA A 262 -4.98 -8.06 -3.83
CA ALA A 262 -6.04 -8.63 -4.66
C ALA A 262 -5.51 -9.63 -5.71
N TYR A 263 -4.24 -9.52 -6.10
CA TYR A 263 -3.62 -10.36 -7.13
C TYR A 263 -2.68 -11.41 -6.55
N LEU A 264 -1.95 -11.07 -5.49
CA LEU A 264 -0.99 -11.91 -4.78
C LEU A 264 -1.10 -11.63 -3.28
N PRO A 265 -2.07 -12.26 -2.57
CA PRO A 265 -2.41 -11.93 -1.18
C PRO A 265 -1.26 -12.18 -0.20
N ASP A 266 -0.38 -13.14 -0.50
CA ASP A 266 0.75 -13.50 0.36
C ASP A 266 2.04 -12.75 0.00
N CYS A 267 2.00 -11.80 -0.95
CA CYS A 267 3.20 -11.09 -1.40
C CYS A 267 3.67 -10.08 -0.35
N GLU A 268 4.87 -10.30 0.19
CA GLU A 268 5.37 -9.56 1.36
C GLU A 268 5.99 -8.19 1.00
N SER A 269 6.23 -7.90 -0.29
CA SER A 269 6.79 -6.60 -0.70
C SER A 269 6.36 -6.17 -2.11
N ALA A 270 6.21 -4.86 -2.31
CA ALA A 270 5.76 -4.29 -3.58
C ALA A 270 6.89 -3.57 -4.31
N GLY A 271 7.02 -3.85 -5.62
CA GLY A 271 7.99 -3.18 -6.49
C GLY A 271 9.42 -3.25 -5.92
N THR A 272 10.05 -2.09 -5.75
CA THR A 272 11.39 -1.95 -5.15
C THR A 272 11.35 -1.41 -3.71
N ALA A 273 10.19 -1.16 -3.13
CA ALA A 273 10.08 -0.58 -1.80
C ALA A 273 10.70 -1.54 -0.75
N PRO A 274 11.36 -1.03 0.29
CA PRO A 274 11.93 -1.87 1.33
C PRO A 274 10.82 -2.69 2.01
N LEU A 275 11.20 -3.82 2.59
CA LEU A 275 10.26 -4.66 3.30
C LEU A 275 9.68 -3.88 4.49
N ALA A 276 8.37 -3.65 4.48
CA ALA A 276 7.69 -2.82 5.48
C ALA A 276 7.61 -3.50 6.84
N THR A 277 7.45 -4.83 6.85
CA THR A 277 7.42 -5.65 8.07
C THR A 277 7.94 -7.06 7.77
N VAL A 278 8.49 -7.71 8.79
CA VAL A 278 8.83 -9.15 8.77
C VAL A 278 7.94 -9.95 9.69
N LEU A 279 6.78 -9.39 10.07
CA LEU A 279 5.76 -10.08 10.82
C LEU A 279 4.70 -10.64 9.87
N ALA A 280 4.25 -11.85 10.17
CA ALA A 280 3.09 -12.47 9.58
C ALA A 280 2.11 -12.83 10.70
N TYR A 281 0.85 -12.50 10.47
CA TYR A 281 -0.18 -12.57 11.48
C TYR A 281 -1.23 -13.59 11.06
N GLY A 282 -1.40 -14.60 11.92
CA GLY A 282 -2.40 -15.65 11.75
C GLY A 282 -3.36 -15.66 12.94
N ASP A 283 -4.12 -16.74 13.09
CA ASP A 283 -5.14 -16.87 14.14
C ASP A 283 -4.60 -16.93 15.60
N GLU A 284 -3.29 -16.83 15.81
CA GLU A 284 -2.60 -16.90 17.12
C GLU A 284 -1.72 -15.64 17.37
N THR A 285 -0.54 -15.82 17.98
CA THR A 285 0.46 -14.76 18.21
C THR A 285 1.17 -14.36 16.91
N PRO A 286 1.76 -13.16 16.83
CA PRO A 286 2.62 -12.78 15.72
C PRO A 286 3.70 -13.82 15.44
N THR A 287 4.00 -14.05 14.17
CA THR A 287 5.09 -14.93 13.78
C THR A 287 5.99 -14.24 12.77
N LEU A 288 7.18 -14.78 12.53
CA LEU A 288 8.01 -14.29 11.43
C LEU A 288 7.31 -14.56 10.08
N SER A 289 7.39 -13.57 9.21
CA SER A 289 7.05 -13.67 7.81
C SER A 289 7.93 -14.71 7.10
N ARG A 290 7.51 -15.18 5.92
CA ARG A 290 8.27 -16.16 5.14
C ARG A 290 9.66 -15.63 4.80
N ALA A 291 9.74 -14.39 4.30
CA ALA A 291 11.01 -13.74 4.02
C ALA A 291 11.90 -13.62 5.26
N GLY A 292 11.34 -13.19 6.40
CA GLY A 292 12.09 -13.10 7.66
C GLY A 292 12.66 -14.45 8.10
N ARG A 293 11.86 -15.53 8.05
CA ARG A 293 12.30 -16.89 8.41
C ARG A 293 13.43 -17.38 7.53
N LEU A 294 13.27 -17.28 6.20
CA LEU A 294 14.30 -17.71 5.24
C LEU A 294 15.55 -16.86 5.37
N GLY A 295 15.40 -15.55 5.58
CA GLY A 295 16.53 -14.64 5.76
C GLY A 295 17.38 -15.01 6.96
N ILE A 296 16.78 -15.20 8.13
CA ILE A 296 17.52 -15.63 9.32
C ILE A 296 18.08 -17.04 9.11
N ALA A 297 17.34 -17.96 8.49
CA ALA A 297 17.83 -19.32 8.20
C ALA A 297 19.09 -19.33 7.31
N HIS A 298 19.16 -18.45 6.29
CA HIS A 298 20.34 -18.34 5.44
C HIS A 298 21.48 -17.56 6.08
N HIS A 299 21.18 -16.50 6.83
CA HIS A 299 22.18 -15.58 7.38
C HIS A 299 22.76 -16.03 8.73
N ALA A 300 21.89 -16.45 9.64
CA ALA A 300 22.22 -16.80 11.03
C ALA A 300 21.27 -17.92 11.55
N PRO A 301 21.34 -19.14 10.98
CA PRO A 301 20.42 -20.23 11.31
C PRO A 301 20.39 -20.59 12.79
N GLU A 302 21.50 -20.40 13.50
CA GLU A 302 21.61 -20.63 14.94
C GLU A 302 20.79 -19.65 15.78
N ARG A 303 20.42 -18.48 15.21
CA ARG A 303 19.63 -17.44 15.88
C ARG A 303 18.14 -17.58 15.63
N LEU A 304 17.73 -18.32 14.60
CA LEU A 304 16.32 -18.48 14.22
C LEU A 304 15.41 -18.98 15.36
N PRO A 305 15.77 -19.99 16.17
CA PRO A 305 14.91 -20.44 17.27
C PRO A 305 14.63 -19.32 18.29
N MET A 306 15.66 -18.54 18.64
CA MET A 306 15.55 -17.43 19.58
C MET A 306 14.76 -16.25 18.99
N ALA A 307 14.92 -15.96 17.70
CA ALA A 307 14.13 -14.94 17.02
C ALA A 307 12.63 -15.30 16.98
N LEU A 308 12.31 -16.56 16.68
CA LEU A 308 10.92 -17.05 16.67
C LEU A 308 10.27 -16.95 18.06
N GLU A 309 11.00 -17.32 19.11
CA GLU A 309 10.51 -17.21 20.49
C GLU A 309 10.27 -15.75 20.90
N ARG A 310 11.19 -14.84 20.57
CA ARG A 310 11.05 -13.41 20.88
C ARG A 310 9.89 -12.75 20.14
N ILE A 311 9.64 -13.13 18.89
CA ILE A 311 8.54 -12.59 18.09
C ILE A 311 7.18 -13.12 18.57
N ALA A 312 7.10 -14.40 18.94
CA ALA A 312 5.89 -14.92 19.56
C ALA A 312 5.56 -14.17 20.88
N ALA A 313 6.59 -13.73 21.61
CA ALA A 313 6.45 -12.95 22.84
C ALA A 313 6.23 -11.44 22.62
N SER A 314 6.46 -10.90 21.41
CA SER A 314 6.40 -9.45 21.18
C SER A 314 4.98 -8.91 20.98
N GLY A 315 3.98 -9.75 20.67
CA GLY A 315 2.59 -9.35 20.48
C GLY A 315 1.92 -8.69 21.70
N GLU A 316 2.33 -9.04 22.92
CA GLU A 316 1.89 -8.35 24.14
C GLU A 316 2.64 -7.02 24.39
N SER A 317 3.84 -6.88 23.82
CA SER A 317 4.77 -5.79 24.14
C SER A 317 4.49 -4.47 23.40
N ASP A 318 3.92 -4.53 22.19
CA ASP A 318 3.66 -3.32 21.39
C ASP A 318 2.48 -2.50 21.93
N LEU A 319 1.43 -3.17 22.40
CA LEU A 319 0.31 -2.51 23.07
C LEU A 319 0.75 -1.88 24.41
N ASP A 320 1.59 -2.60 25.18
CA ASP A 320 2.15 -2.07 26.42
C ASP A 320 3.04 -0.85 26.18
N ARG A 321 3.87 -0.88 25.13
CA ARG A 321 4.71 0.25 24.76
C ARG A 321 3.91 1.44 24.25
N ALA A 322 2.86 1.20 23.46
CA ALA A 322 2.06 2.26 22.84
C ALA A 322 1.15 2.98 23.84
N LEU A 323 0.45 2.23 24.70
CA LEU A 323 -0.58 2.78 25.58
C LEU A 323 -0.41 2.41 27.07
N GLY A 324 0.40 1.39 27.38
CA GLY A 324 0.58 0.83 28.72
C GLY A 324 -0.58 -0.08 29.11
N LEU A 325 -0.32 -1.38 29.28
CA LEU A 325 -1.34 -2.35 29.68
C LEU A 325 -1.96 -1.98 31.02
N ASP A 326 -1.15 -1.54 31.99
CA ASP A 326 -1.65 -1.06 33.28
C ASP A 326 -2.53 0.18 33.14
N ARG A 327 -2.22 1.09 32.20
CA ARG A 327 -3.04 2.29 31.95
C ARG A 327 -4.40 1.94 31.33
N LEU A 328 -4.44 0.89 30.51
CA LEU A 328 -5.67 0.37 29.91
C LEU A 328 -6.51 -0.37 30.96
N ARG A 329 -5.88 -1.21 31.80
CA ARG A 329 -6.52 -1.87 32.95
C ARG A 329 -7.13 -0.86 33.92
N ASP A 330 -6.38 0.19 34.27
CA ASP A 330 -6.87 1.30 35.12
C ASP A 330 -8.09 2.03 34.52
N ARG A 331 -8.29 1.91 33.21
CA ARG A 331 -9.41 2.51 32.45
C ARG A 331 -10.54 1.52 32.16
N GLY A 332 -10.49 0.33 32.73
CA GLY A 332 -11.56 -0.64 32.69
C GLY A 332 -11.42 -1.74 31.63
N PHE A 333 -10.30 -1.82 30.90
CA PHE A 333 -10.05 -2.96 30.02
C PHE A 333 -9.83 -4.24 30.84
N SER A 334 -10.61 -5.27 30.54
CA SER A 334 -10.36 -6.64 31.04
C SER A 334 -9.25 -7.33 30.24
N GLU A 335 -8.67 -8.41 30.77
CA GLU A 335 -7.69 -9.21 30.03
C GLU A 335 -8.27 -9.73 28.69
N VAL A 336 -9.55 -10.09 28.67
CA VAL A 336 -10.24 -10.52 27.43
C VAL A 336 -10.29 -9.39 26.39
N ALA A 337 -10.49 -8.14 26.84
CA ALA A 337 -10.48 -6.99 25.94
C ALA A 337 -9.07 -6.68 25.44
N LEU A 338 -8.06 -6.78 26.30
CA LEU A 338 -6.66 -6.59 25.92
C LEU A 338 -6.21 -7.65 24.91
N ASP A 339 -6.56 -8.92 25.12
CA ASP A 339 -6.25 -10.00 24.19
C ASP A 339 -6.84 -9.75 22.80
N LYS A 340 -8.09 -9.26 22.72
CA LYS A 340 -8.72 -8.90 21.45
C LYS A 340 -8.00 -7.77 20.72
N VAL A 341 -7.61 -6.72 21.44
CA VAL A 341 -6.87 -5.59 20.87
C VAL A 341 -5.49 -6.03 20.41
N SER A 342 -4.74 -6.74 21.26
CA SER A 342 -3.42 -7.27 20.92
C SER A 342 -3.49 -8.19 19.71
N ARG A 343 -4.53 -9.02 19.60
CA ARG A 343 -4.77 -9.85 18.41
C ARG A 343 -5.06 -9.02 17.18
N ALA A 344 -5.93 -8.01 17.25
CA ALA A 344 -6.24 -7.16 16.09
C ALA A 344 -5.04 -6.34 15.61
N LEU A 345 -4.26 -5.78 16.54
CA LEU A 345 -2.99 -5.12 16.25
C LEU A 345 -1.98 -6.09 15.65
N GLY A 346 -1.91 -7.29 16.24
CA GLY A 346 -1.33 -8.47 15.63
C GLY A 346 -1.79 -8.57 14.18
N GLU A 347 -3.05 -8.79 13.84
CA GLU A 347 -3.56 -8.94 12.46
C GLU A 347 -3.27 -7.78 11.48
N GLY A 348 -2.51 -6.76 11.88
CA GLY A 348 -2.03 -5.66 11.06
C GLY A 348 -3.00 -4.48 11.03
N LEU A 349 -4.05 -4.53 11.86
CA LEU A 349 -5.01 -3.43 11.93
C LEU A 349 -4.33 -2.20 12.53
N PRO A 350 -4.54 -1.01 11.96
CA PRO A 350 -4.07 0.22 12.58
C PRO A 350 -4.73 0.40 13.95
N LEU A 351 -4.07 1.13 14.86
CA LEU A 351 -4.53 1.34 16.25
C LEU A 351 -6.01 1.68 16.33
N ASN A 352 -6.48 2.60 15.48
CA ASN A 352 -7.87 3.02 15.44
C ASN A 352 -8.85 1.86 15.15
N ALA A 353 -8.52 0.96 14.22
CA ALA A 353 -9.36 -0.17 13.88
C ALA A 353 -9.33 -1.26 14.97
N ALA A 354 -8.18 -1.49 15.61
CA ALA A 354 -8.05 -2.46 16.70
C ALA A 354 -8.88 -2.11 17.94
N PHE A 355 -9.14 -0.82 18.16
CA PHE A 355 -10.01 -0.32 19.24
C PHE A 355 -11.47 -0.09 18.80
N SER A 356 -11.85 -0.50 17.60
CA SER A 356 -13.23 -0.34 17.12
C SER A 356 -14.22 -1.29 17.79
N ARG A 357 -15.50 -0.94 17.72
CA ARG A 357 -16.61 -1.81 18.17
C ARG A 357 -16.59 -3.20 17.52
N TRP A 358 -16.17 -3.31 16.27
CA TRP A 358 -16.13 -4.60 15.56
C TRP A 358 -15.14 -5.59 16.18
N VAL A 359 -14.04 -5.08 16.74
CA VAL A 359 -13.01 -5.90 17.40
C VAL A 359 -13.39 -6.19 18.84
N LEU A 360 -13.70 -5.13 19.61
CA LEU A 360 -13.98 -5.26 21.04
C LEU A 360 -15.32 -5.95 21.32
N GLY A 361 -16.33 -5.63 20.52
CA GLY A 361 -17.71 -6.06 20.67
C GLY A 361 -18.50 -5.24 21.70
N ASP A 362 -19.82 -5.22 21.54
CA ASP A 362 -20.75 -4.43 22.34
C ASP A 362 -20.71 -4.75 23.83
N GLU A 363 -20.47 -6.02 24.16
CA GLU A 363 -20.39 -6.46 25.55
C GLU A 363 -19.20 -5.82 26.26
N VAL A 364 -18.01 -5.77 25.64
CA VAL A 364 -16.82 -5.14 26.24
C VAL A 364 -17.06 -3.63 26.42
N ILE A 365 -17.57 -2.96 25.40
CA ILE A 365 -17.78 -1.50 25.45
C ILE A 365 -18.84 -1.12 26.49
N SER A 366 -19.96 -1.86 26.54
CA SER A 366 -21.06 -1.56 27.46
C SER A 366 -20.84 -2.08 28.89
N GLN A 367 -20.23 -3.26 29.06
CA GLN A 367 -20.08 -3.89 30.36
C GLN A 367 -18.76 -3.57 31.04
N ASP A 368 -17.64 -3.54 30.33
CA ASP A 368 -16.33 -3.26 30.92
C ASP A 368 -16.09 -1.75 30.96
N LEU A 369 -16.23 -1.07 29.82
CA LEU A 369 -15.94 0.37 29.69
C LEU A 369 -17.11 1.28 30.10
N LYS A 370 -18.32 0.73 30.26
CA LYS A 370 -19.56 1.46 30.61
C LYS A 370 -19.91 2.59 29.63
N LEU A 371 -19.65 2.38 28.35
CA LEU A 371 -19.93 3.33 27.27
C LEU A 371 -21.09 2.84 26.38
N ALA A 372 -21.72 3.76 25.64
CA ALA A 372 -22.74 3.44 24.63
C ALA A 372 -22.06 2.92 23.36
N PRO A 373 -22.25 1.65 22.93
CA PRO A 373 -21.50 1.05 21.84
C PRO A 373 -21.69 1.75 20.48
N GLU A 374 -22.90 2.26 20.21
CA GLU A 374 -23.33 2.90 18.97
C GLU A 374 -22.48 4.13 18.57
N ASN A 375 -21.69 4.68 19.50
CA ASN A 375 -20.85 5.85 19.27
C ASN A 375 -19.44 5.51 18.75
N PHE A 376 -19.08 4.21 18.64
CA PHE A 376 -17.69 3.78 18.40
C PHE A 376 -17.56 2.74 17.27
N ASP A 377 -18.51 2.75 16.33
CA ASP A 377 -18.61 1.76 15.26
C ASP A 377 -17.39 1.77 14.33
N ALA A 378 -16.76 2.92 14.07
CA ALA A 378 -15.59 3.04 13.18
C ALA A 378 -14.43 3.87 13.77
N ASP A 379 -14.59 4.37 15.01
CA ASP A 379 -13.69 5.35 15.62
C ASP A 379 -13.15 4.86 16.98
N GLY A 380 -12.20 3.92 16.92
CA GLY A 380 -11.44 3.49 18.10
C GLY A 380 -10.57 4.59 18.71
N GLY A 381 -10.17 5.61 17.94
CA GLY A 381 -9.54 6.84 18.46
C GLY A 381 -10.50 7.65 19.34
N GLY A 382 -11.77 7.74 18.92
CA GLY A 382 -12.87 8.25 19.73
C GLY A 382 -13.08 7.47 21.02
N LEU A 383 -13.00 6.14 20.96
CA LEU A 383 -13.09 5.27 22.15
C LEU A 383 -11.94 5.51 23.12
N LEU A 384 -10.69 5.53 22.63
CA LEU A 384 -9.50 5.84 23.43
C LEU A 384 -9.58 7.22 24.09
N SER A 385 -10.11 8.20 23.36
CA SER A 385 -10.35 9.55 23.89
C SER A 385 -11.41 9.54 25.00
N ALA A 386 -12.51 8.80 24.81
CA ALA A 386 -13.60 8.69 25.77
C ALA A 386 -13.16 8.08 27.11
N ILE A 387 -12.20 7.16 27.09
CA ILE A 387 -11.61 6.54 28.28
C ILE A 387 -10.41 7.33 28.84
N GLY A 388 -10.11 8.51 28.28
CA GLY A 388 -9.15 9.46 28.85
C GLY A 388 -7.69 9.28 28.41
N PHE A 389 -7.45 8.80 27.19
CA PHE A 389 -6.19 9.05 26.48
C PHE A 389 -6.23 10.41 25.78
N SER A 390 -5.11 11.13 25.80
CA SER A 390 -5.01 12.40 25.08
C SER A 390 -4.84 12.16 23.58
N ARG A 391 -5.24 13.12 22.72
CA ARG A 391 -4.96 13.02 21.27
C ARG A 391 -3.46 12.84 20.98
N LYS A 392 -2.59 13.45 21.79
CA LYS A 392 -1.14 13.29 21.69
C LYS A 392 -0.69 11.86 22.03
N ASP A 393 -1.31 11.24 23.03
CA ASP A 393 -1.03 9.84 23.40
C ASP A 393 -1.47 8.91 22.27
N ILE A 394 -2.65 9.14 21.69
CA ILE A 394 -3.20 8.34 20.59
C ILE A 394 -2.30 8.47 19.35
N GLN A 395 -1.93 9.69 18.95
CA GLN A 395 -1.02 9.90 17.82
C GLN A 395 0.35 9.24 18.06
N SER A 396 0.91 9.36 19.27
CA SER A 396 2.17 8.71 19.61
C SER A 396 2.05 7.19 19.60
N ALA A 397 0.91 6.64 20.03
CA ALA A 397 0.61 5.22 19.98
C ALA A 397 0.45 4.74 18.52
N GLU A 398 -0.23 5.50 17.67
CA GLU A 398 -0.35 5.23 16.23
C GLU A 398 1.02 5.19 15.56
N GLN A 399 1.90 6.15 15.85
CA GLN A 399 3.28 6.14 15.34
C GLN A 399 4.09 4.95 15.85
N THR A 400 3.87 4.55 17.10
CA THR A 400 4.56 3.38 17.69
C THR A 400 4.10 2.08 17.04
N ILE A 401 2.78 1.90 16.85
CA ILE A 401 2.19 0.74 16.16
C ILE A 401 2.53 0.76 14.66
N ALA A 402 2.63 1.93 14.04
CA ALA A 402 3.07 2.10 12.65
C ALA A 402 4.60 1.93 12.47
N GLY A 403 5.34 1.67 13.55
CA GLY A 403 6.77 1.34 13.51
C GLY A 403 7.74 2.51 13.47
N GLU A 404 7.30 3.78 13.58
CA GLU A 404 8.20 4.96 13.55
C GLU A 404 9.16 5.01 14.75
N ASN A 405 8.85 4.29 15.85
CA ASN A 405 9.70 4.19 17.04
C ASN A 405 10.16 2.74 17.27
N GLY A 406 11.05 2.24 16.42
CA GLY A 406 11.87 1.04 16.65
C GLY A 406 11.09 -0.18 17.14
N ASP A 407 10.42 -0.85 16.22
CA ASP A 407 9.74 -2.14 16.40
C ASP A 407 10.67 -3.15 17.12
N ALA A 408 10.17 -3.85 18.14
CA ALA A 408 10.91 -4.94 18.80
C ALA A 408 11.42 -5.97 17.76
N THR A 409 10.70 -6.12 16.65
CA THR A 409 11.06 -6.92 15.50
C THR A 409 12.31 -6.39 14.79
N ALA A 410 12.49 -5.07 14.66
CA ALA A 410 13.69 -4.50 14.06
C ALA A 410 14.93 -4.81 14.90
N GLU A 411 14.82 -4.76 16.23
CA GLU A 411 15.90 -5.18 17.13
C GLU A 411 16.20 -6.68 17.00
N ILE A 412 15.18 -7.53 16.91
CA ILE A 412 15.33 -8.98 16.73
C ILE A 412 16.03 -9.29 15.40
N MET A 413 15.65 -8.62 14.32
CA MET A 413 16.30 -8.77 13.02
C MET A 413 17.74 -8.27 13.05
N ALA A 414 18.00 -7.12 13.69
CA ALA A 414 19.35 -6.60 13.86
C ALA A 414 20.24 -7.54 14.67
N ASP A 415 19.70 -8.16 15.73
CA ASP A 415 20.35 -9.23 16.49
C ASP A 415 20.58 -10.49 15.63
N CYS A 416 19.90 -10.65 14.51
CA CYS A 416 20.16 -11.69 13.52
C CYS A 416 21.08 -11.24 12.37
N GLY A 417 21.58 -9.99 12.39
CA GLY A 417 22.45 -9.44 11.36
C GLY A 417 21.72 -8.90 10.12
N LEU A 418 20.40 -8.75 10.19
CA LEU A 418 19.54 -8.27 9.11
C LEU A 418 18.86 -6.96 9.49
N GLN A 419 18.51 -6.12 8.52
CA GLN A 419 17.84 -4.85 8.75
C GLN A 419 16.45 -4.85 8.10
N VAL A 420 15.52 -4.10 8.71
CA VAL A 420 14.18 -3.83 8.18
C VAL A 420 14.10 -2.33 7.92
N GLY A 421 13.51 -1.94 6.79
CA GLY A 421 13.54 -0.56 6.31
C GLY A 421 14.84 -0.19 5.57
N ALA A 422 14.85 1.00 4.97
CA ALA A 422 15.98 1.51 4.20
C ALA A 422 15.97 3.04 4.18
N THR A 423 17.11 3.65 3.86
CA THR A 423 17.15 5.09 3.54
C THR A 423 16.73 5.32 2.08
N PRO A 424 16.26 6.53 1.72
CA PRO A 424 15.96 6.88 0.33
C PRO A 424 17.10 6.58 -0.64
N GLU A 425 18.35 6.80 -0.24
CA GLU A 425 19.53 6.53 -1.08
C GLU A 425 19.71 5.04 -1.36
N ALA A 426 19.45 4.20 -0.36
CA ALA A 426 19.50 2.75 -0.51
C ALA A 426 18.38 2.26 -1.45
N GLU A 427 17.17 2.81 -1.33
CA GLU A 427 16.06 2.50 -2.24
C GLU A 427 16.37 2.88 -3.69
N ILE A 428 16.94 4.07 -3.90
CA ILE A 428 17.36 4.53 -5.23
C ILE A 428 18.45 3.62 -5.78
N ALA A 429 19.45 3.24 -4.98
CA ALA A 429 20.51 2.33 -5.41
C ALA A 429 19.96 0.96 -5.82
N PHE A 430 19.04 0.40 -5.02
CA PHE A 430 18.36 -0.86 -5.27
C PHE A 430 17.55 -0.81 -6.57
N ALA A 431 16.71 0.22 -6.73
CA ALA A 431 15.90 0.42 -7.92
C ALA A 431 16.74 0.65 -9.18
N THR A 432 17.85 1.38 -9.06
CA THR A 432 18.80 1.62 -10.16
C THR A 432 19.44 0.32 -10.64
N ALA A 433 19.80 -0.58 -9.72
CA ALA A 433 20.33 -1.89 -10.09
C ALA A 433 19.29 -2.73 -10.85
N CYS A 434 18.02 -2.69 -10.42
CA CYS A 434 16.90 -3.32 -11.12
C CYS A 434 16.73 -2.73 -12.53
N ALA A 435 16.68 -1.40 -12.65
CA ALA A 435 16.51 -0.70 -13.92
C ALA A 435 17.65 -1.01 -14.91
N LYS A 436 18.89 -1.07 -14.44
CA LYS A 436 20.05 -1.46 -15.25
C LYS A 436 19.94 -2.88 -15.79
N ALA A 437 19.44 -3.81 -14.99
CA ALA A 437 19.26 -5.21 -15.39
C ALA A 437 18.14 -5.40 -16.41
N LEU A 438 17.04 -4.64 -16.25
CA LEU A 438 15.89 -4.66 -17.16
C LEU A 438 16.14 -3.84 -18.44
N GLY A 439 16.96 -2.80 -18.35
CA GLY A 439 17.20 -1.83 -19.41
C GLY A 439 16.19 -0.68 -19.42
N GLY A 440 15.63 -0.31 -18.27
CA GLY A 440 14.55 0.66 -18.11
C GLY A 440 13.40 0.10 -17.26
N GLY A 441 12.22 0.72 -17.37
CA GLY A 441 10.96 0.13 -16.88
C GLY A 441 10.79 -0.01 -15.36
N VAL A 442 11.49 0.80 -14.55
CA VAL A 442 11.34 0.84 -13.09
C VAL A 442 10.74 2.18 -12.67
N THR A 443 9.64 2.10 -11.90
CA THR A 443 8.99 3.26 -11.29
C THR A 443 9.02 3.13 -9.76
N VAL A 444 9.57 4.12 -9.07
CA VAL A 444 9.63 4.18 -7.60
C VAL A 444 8.48 5.05 -7.09
N SER A 445 7.77 4.59 -6.06
CA SER A 445 6.74 5.38 -5.38
C SER A 445 7.37 6.23 -4.28
N VAL A 446 7.00 7.51 -4.22
CA VAL A 446 7.58 8.48 -3.29
C VAL A 446 6.46 9.24 -2.57
N GLY A 447 6.62 9.41 -1.25
CA GLY A 447 5.64 10.06 -0.37
C GLY A 447 5.53 11.58 -0.52
N SER A 448 4.44 12.16 -0.01
CA SER A 448 3.90 13.47 -0.42
C SER A 448 4.61 14.73 0.10
N ARG A 449 5.39 14.70 1.19
CA ARG A 449 5.88 15.95 1.83
C ARG A 449 7.36 16.02 2.18
N GLY A 450 8.06 14.89 2.27
CA GLY A 450 9.52 14.81 2.43
C GLY A 450 10.24 14.14 1.26
N GLY A 451 9.50 13.77 0.21
CA GLY A 451 9.98 12.91 -0.85
C GLY A 451 10.47 13.62 -2.12
N LEU A 452 10.29 14.94 -2.28
CA LEU A 452 10.68 15.59 -3.55
C LEU A 452 12.19 15.50 -3.82
N ASP A 453 13.02 15.60 -2.77
CA ASP A 453 14.46 15.37 -2.89
C ASP A 453 14.78 13.94 -3.36
N MET A 454 14.08 12.94 -2.81
CA MET A 454 14.19 11.55 -3.26
C MET A 454 13.70 11.39 -4.70
N ALA A 455 12.63 12.08 -5.09
CA ALA A 455 12.09 12.05 -6.43
C ALA A 455 13.10 12.61 -7.44
N GLU A 456 13.71 13.76 -7.14
CA GLU A 456 14.76 14.35 -7.99
C GLU A 456 15.97 13.40 -8.09
N ALA A 457 16.46 12.88 -6.97
CA ALA A 457 17.57 11.93 -6.96
C ALA A 457 17.26 10.63 -7.73
N ALA A 458 16.04 10.11 -7.65
CA ALA A 458 15.60 8.94 -8.41
C ALA A 458 15.53 9.24 -9.92
N LEU A 459 15.01 10.41 -10.31
CA LEU A 459 14.97 10.85 -11.70
C LEU A 459 16.37 11.03 -12.29
N ASP A 460 17.29 11.61 -11.55
CA ASP A 460 18.69 11.76 -11.94
C ASP A 460 19.40 10.40 -12.10
N ALA A 461 18.98 9.40 -11.33
CA ALA A 461 19.43 8.01 -11.47
C ALA A 461 18.79 7.28 -12.68
N GLY A 462 17.91 7.94 -13.43
CA GLY A 462 17.24 7.38 -14.61
C GLY A 462 16.01 6.52 -14.29
N LEU A 463 15.44 6.65 -13.08
CA LEU A 463 14.22 5.97 -12.67
C LEU A 463 13.00 6.82 -13.00
N SER A 464 11.85 6.18 -13.20
CA SER A 464 10.56 6.90 -13.19
C SER A 464 10.08 7.04 -11.74
N VAL A 465 9.28 8.07 -11.47
CA VAL A 465 8.78 8.33 -10.11
C VAL A 465 7.27 8.48 -10.13
N GLN A 466 6.60 7.85 -9.16
CA GLN A 466 5.20 8.07 -8.84
C GLN A 466 5.11 8.85 -7.51
N LEU A 467 4.54 10.05 -7.57
CA LEU A 467 4.20 10.86 -6.42
C LEU A 467 2.72 10.67 -6.12
N VAL A 468 2.41 10.21 -4.91
CA VAL A 468 1.04 9.98 -4.48
C VAL A 468 0.64 11.07 -3.48
N GLY A 469 -0.33 11.87 -3.89
CA GLY A 469 -0.94 12.89 -3.04
C GLY A 469 -1.94 12.31 -2.05
N PHE A 470 -2.02 12.91 -0.87
CA PHE A 470 -3.07 12.63 0.09
C PHE A 470 -3.80 13.93 0.42
N ARG A 471 -5.12 13.91 0.28
CA ARG A 471 -5.94 15.05 0.65
C ARG A 471 -6.10 15.10 2.16
N ALA A 472 -5.38 16.02 2.79
CA ALA A 472 -5.55 16.25 4.21
C ALA A 472 -6.99 16.69 4.51
N PRO A 473 -7.58 16.24 5.62
CA PRO A 473 -8.87 16.74 6.03
C PRO A 473 -8.78 18.24 6.39
N ALA A 474 -9.92 18.92 6.53
CA ALA A 474 -9.95 20.33 6.88
C ALA A 474 -9.09 20.62 8.12
N SER A 475 -8.33 21.73 8.11
CA SER A 475 -7.47 22.13 9.21
C SER A 475 -8.26 22.41 10.49
N ASP A 476 -7.60 22.31 11.64
CA ASP A 476 -8.23 22.57 12.93
C ASP A 476 -8.84 23.98 12.98
N ASP A 477 -8.15 24.99 12.46
CA ASP A 477 -8.70 26.36 12.33
C ASP A 477 -10.01 26.40 11.53
N ILE A 478 -10.13 25.60 10.46
CA ILE A 478 -11.36 25.55 9.66
C ILE A 478 -12.47 24.85 10.46
N ARG A 479 -12.15 23.77 11.17
CA ARG A 479 -13.11 23.04 11.99
C ARG A 479 -13.61 23.88 13.16
N GLU A 480 -12.71 24.51 13.93
CA GLU A 480 -13.07 25.42 15.02
C GLU A 480 -13.95 26.57 14.53
N ARG A 481 -13.66 27.11 13.35
CA ARG A 481 -14.52 28.13 12.74
C ARG A 481 -15.91 27.60 12.36
N MET A 482 -16.03 26.34 11.94
CA MET A 482 -17.32 25.72 11.65
C MET A 482 -18.10 25.39 12.93
N ASP A 483 -17.44 24.97 14.00
CA ASP A 483 -18.07 24.72 15.31
C ASP A 483 -18.67 25.99 15.95
N HIS A 484 -18.24 27.17 15.48
CA HIS A 484 -18.75 28.47 15.92
C HIS A 484 -19.89 29.03 15.07
N ILE A 485 -20.31 28.33 14.01
CA ILE A 485 -21.47 28.65 13.16
C ILE A 485 -22.60 27.71 13.53
#